data_AF-A0A1F8DPH7-F1
#
_entry.id   AF-A0A1F8DPH7-F1
#
_cell.length_a   1.000
_cell.length_b   1.000
_cell.length_c   1.000
_cell.angle_alpha   90.00
_cell.angle_beta   90.00
_cell.angle_gamma   90.00
#
_symmetry.space_group_name_H-M   'P 1'
#
loop_
_entity.id
_entity.type
_entity.pdbx_description
1 polymer ?
#
loop_
_entity_poly.entity_id
_entity_poly.type
_entity_poly.pdbx_seq_one_letter_code
_entity_poly.pdbx_strand_id
1 'polypeptide(L)' 'MNNKKWRCKICGYIHEGDEPPEICPRCGASKMNFNKVEEKENN' A
#
# COMPACT_ATOMS: atom_id res chain seq x y z
N MET A 1 16.70 5.48 3.99
CA MET A 1 15.34 5.92 4.35
C MET A 1 14.39 4.95 3.68
N ASN A 2 13.81 4.01 4.45
CA ASN A 2 12.93 2.99 3.89
C ASN A 2 11.50 3.54 3.95
N ASN A 3 11.05 4.11 2.83
CA ASN A 3 9.66 4.56 2.72
C ASN A 3 8.75 3.34 2.86
N LYS A 4 7.74 3.43 3.73
CA LYS A 4 6.75 2.34 3.84
C LYS A 4 6.02 2.22 2.50
N LYS A 5 5.67 0.98 2.15
CA LYS A 5 4.89 0.69 0.95
C LYS A 5 3.54 0.13 1.37
N TRP A 6 2.50 0.49 0.65
CA TRP A 6 1.14 0.08 0.94
C TRP A 6 0.51 -0.52 -0.31
N ARG A 7 0.16 -1.81 -0.27
CA ARG A 7 -0.49 -2.52 -1.37
C ARG A 7 -2.00 -2.56 -1.17
N CYS A 8 -2.75 -2.08 -2.15
CA CYS A 8 -4.19 -2.27 -2.21
C CYS A 8 -4.52 -3.76 -2.41
N LYS A 9 -5.30 -4.34 -1.50
CA LYS A 9 -5.80 -5.73 -1.58
C LYS A 9 -6.75 -5.97 -2.75
N ILE A 10 -7.39 -4.91 -3.26
CA ILE A 10 -8.43 -5.01 -4.28
C ILE A 10 -7.83 -5.04 -5.69
N CYS A 11 -6.94 -4.09 -6.01
CA CYS A 11 -6.38 -3.94 -7.36
C CYS A 11 -4.86 -4.14 -7.45
N GLY A 12 -4.17 -4.31 -6.32
CA GLY A 12 -2.72 -4.47 -6.29
C GLY A 12 -1.90 -3.16 -6.38
N TYR A 13 -2.54 -1.99 -6.44
CA TYR A 13 -1.84 -0.69 -6.46
C TYR A 13 -0.88 -0.54 -5.27
N ILE A 14 0.35 -0.07 -5.52
CA ILE A 14 1.36 0.21 -4.50
C ILE A 14 1.45 1.72 -4.30
N HIS A 15 1.22 2.16 -3.07
CA HIS A 15 1.50 3.53 -2.64
C HIS A 15 2.80 3.54 -1.81
N GLU A 16 3.71 4.45 -2.14
CA GLU A 16 4.96 4.67 -1.40
C GLU A 16 4.80 5.91 -0.52
N GLY A 17 4.90 5.73 0.79
CA GLY A 17 4.64 6.79 1.76
C GLY A 17 4.42 6.22 3.15
N ASP A 18 4.53 7.06 4.16
CA ASP A 18 4.37 6.64 5.55
C ASP A 18 2.98 6.08 5.88
N GLU A 19 1.96 6.50 5.14
CA GLU A 19 0.55 6.14 5.33
C GLU A 19 -0.12 5.82 3.99
N PRO A 20 -1.14 4.95 3.96
CA PRO A 20 -1.90 4.67 2.74
C PRO A 20 -2.85 5.84 2.40
N PRO A 21 -3.20 6.03 1.12
CA PRO A 21 -4.16 7.06 0.73
C PRO A 21 -5.57 6.72 1.24
N GLU A 22 -6.36 7.73 1.59
CA GLU A 22 -7.77 7.59 2.02
C GLU A 22 -8.60 6.75 1.02
N ILE A 23 -8.37 6.97 -0.28
CA ILE A 23 -9.02 6.29 -1.39
C ILE A 23 -7.97 5.84 -2.40
N CYS A 24 -8.08 4.60 -2.86
CA CYS A 24 -7.20 4.05 -3.89
C CYS A 24 -7.43 4.78 -5.23
N PRO A 25 -6.41 5.41 -5.82
CA PRO A 25 -6.56 6.14 -7.08
C PRO A 25 -6.82 5.23 -8.29
N ARG A 26 -6.62 3.91 -8.15
CA ARG A 26 -6.82 2.93 -9.22
C ARG A 26 -8.21 2.31 -9.25
N CYS A 27 -8.81 2.06 -8.08
CA CYS A 27 -10.09 1.35 -7.99
C CYS A 27 -11.14 2.01 -7.07
N GLY A 28 -10.81 3.09 -6.38
CA GLY A 28 -11.72 3.76 -5.45
C GLY A 28 -11.89 3.07 -4.08
N ALA A 29 -11.15 2.00 -3.79
CA ALA A 29 -11.25 1.31 -2.49
C ALA A 29 -10.72 2.18 -1.33
N SER A 30 -11.37 2.14 -0.17
CA SER A 30 -10.95 2.89 1.03
C SER A 30 -9.61 2.41 1.60
N LYS A 31 -8.93 3.27 2.38
CA LYS A 31 -7.61 3.00 3.00
C LYS A 31 -7.53 1.71 3.80
N MET A 32 -8.64 1.24 4.38
CA MET A 32 -8.71 -0.03 5.10
C MET A 32 -8.36 -1.25 4.22
N ASN A 33 -8.48 -1.11 2.91
CA ASN A 33 -8.12 -2.14 1.94
C ASN A 33 -6.64 -2.13 1.56
N PHE A 34 -5.82 -1.28 2.18
CA PHE A 34 -4.36 -1.30 1.99
C PHE A 34 -3.66 -2.13 3.07
N ASN A 35 -2.65 -2.89 2.65
CA ASN A 35 -1.74 -3.60 3.53
C ASN A 35 -0.36 -2.99 3.45
N LYS A 36 0.30 -2.83 4.60
CA LYS A 36 1.72 -2.48 4.65
C LYS A 36 2.53 -3.61 4.00
N VAL A 37 3.29 -3.27 2.99
CA VAL A 37 4.29 -4.12 2.36
C VAL A 37 5.56 -3.90 3.16
N GLU A 38 5.84 -4.83 4.06
CA GLU A 38 7.15 -4.93 4.67
C GLU A 38 8.04 -5.67 3.68
N GLU A 39 9.05 -5.00 3.14
CA GLU A 39 10.13 -5.66 2.40
C GLU A 39 10.90 -6.52 3.39
N LYS A 40 10.39 -7.72 3.67
CA LYS A 40 11.18 -8.80 4.27
C LYS A 40 11.97 -9.41 3.14
N GLU A 41 13.26 -9.07 3.12
CA GLU A 41 14.32 -9.70 2.35
C GLU A 41 14.26 -11.21 2.62
N ASN A 42 13.61 -11.97 1.72
CA ASN A 42 13.68 -13.42 1.74
C ASN A 42 15.03 -13.79 1.12
N ASN A 43 15.96 -14.13 2.01
CA ASN A 43 17.25 -14.79 1.76
C ASN A 43 17.10 -16.03 0.87
#